data_AF-A0A3L8SZG1-F1
#
_entry.id   AF-A0A3L8SZG1-F1
#
_cell.length_a   1.000
_cell.length_b   1.000
_cell.length_c   1.000
_cell.angle_alpha   90.00
_cell.angle_beta   90.00
_cell.angle_gamma   90.00
#
_symmetry.space_group_name_H-M   'P 1'
#
loop_
_entity.id
_entity.type
_entity.pdbx_description
1 polymer ?
#
loop_
_entity_poly.entity_id
_entity_poly.type
_entity_poly.pdbx_seq_one_letter_code
_entity_poly.pdbx_strand_id
1 'polypeptide(L)'
;MAEKLSMYVSFLFKAYGMSALPLNLIKGTTSASYERLENTEDIEEVEQHLLRIKSKCRDGRPLSSRDRRTLQKLEERLRTLRRRERHLESIEKSWWTKACEAIRPLKIVWGVFFIIVALLFTVSLFLSNLDKALHSAGFDSGFIILGTNLTNPLNMLLPVLQRVFPLDYILITTIVMYFIFTSMAGIRNMGIWFFWTRLYKIRRGKTRPQALLFLCMILLLIVLHTSYMIYSLAPQYVMYGSQKYLVQVWYLTAVDFIGSNLANVASKPGHELVAYSGTVKSRFLGVLFEFKCHKDKAVESNKTVDGQPRNVTLVSKDCDADAPEDQCIVTRTYLFLHKFWFFSAAYYFGNWAFIAVFLIGLIVSCCKGKKSVIEGEVDDEDSDMSDDELSVYYH
;
A
#
# COMPACT_ATOMS: atom_id res chain seq x y z
N MET A 1 19.71 -14.83 6.54
CA MET A 1 18.53 -15.60 6.08
C MET A 1 17.23 -15.04 6.66
N ALA A 2 17.16 -14.80 7.98
CA ALA A 2 15.99 -14.23 8.66
C ALA A 2 15.53 -12.87 8.10
N GLU A 3 16.45 -11.97 7.77
CA GLU A 3 16.11 -10.66 7.19
C GLU A 3 15.47 -10.77 5.80
N LYS A 4 15.98 -11.65 4.93
CA LYS A 4 15.40 -11.90 3.60
C LYS A 4 14.00 -12.49 3.71
N LEU A 5 13.81 -13.46 4.60
CA LEU A 5 12.48 -14.06 4.85
C LEU A 5 11.50 -13.00 5.37
N SER A 6 11.93 -12.17 6.31
CA SER A 6 11.14 -11.06 6.86
C SER A 6 10.71 -10.05 5.79
N MET A 7 11.61 -9.72 4.86
CA MET A 7 11.33 -8.84 3.73
C MET A 7 10.25 -9.43 2.82
N TYR A 8 10.40 -10.69 2.39
CA TYR A 8 9.39 -11.36 1.55
C TYR A 8 8.03 -11.47 2.24
N VAL A 9 8.01 -11.85 3.53
CA VAL A 9 6.78 -11.94 4.31
C VAL A 9 6.08 -10.57 4.42
N SER A 10 6.84 -9.50 4.64
CA SER A 10 6.31 -8.14 4.71
C SER A 10 5.73 -7.67 3.36
N PHE A 11 6.42 -7.96 2.26
CA PHE A 11 5.93 -7.69 0.91
C PHE A 11 4.62 -8.43 0.62
N LEU A 12 4.55 -9.72 0.94
CA LEU A 12 3.36 -10.55 0.72
C LEU A 12 2.14 -10.00 1.47
N PHE A 13 2.28 -9.75 2.78
CA PHE A 13 1.16 -9.24 3.59
C PHE A 13 0.70 -7.86 3.14
N LYS A 14 1.63 -6.97 2.76
CA LYS A 14 1.29 -5.63 2.28
C LYS A 14 0.64 -5.68 0.89
N ALA A 15 1.21 -6.41 -0.07
CA ALA A 15 0.68 -6.56 -1.42
C ALA A 15 -0.72 -7.18 -1.42
N TYR A 16 -0.91 -8.27 -0.66
CA TYR A 16 -2.21 -8.89 -0.47
C TYR A 16 -3.17 -7.97 0.30
N GLY A 17 -2.68 -7.24 1.29
CA GLY A 17 -3.44 -6.27 2.06
C GLY A 17 -4.01 -5.13 1.22
N MET A 18 -3.22 -4.57 0.29
CA MET A 18 -3.69 -3.47 -0.58
C MET A 18 -4.70 -3.91 -1.64
N SER A 19 -4.68 -5.17 -2.06
CA SER A 19 -5.71 -5.70 -2.96
C SER A 19 -6.96 -6.15 -2.19
N ALA A 20 -6.78 -6.86 -1.08
CA ALA A 20 -7.91 -7.40 -0.31
C ALA A 20 -8.66 -6.32 0.49
N LEU A 21 -8.00 -5.34 1.11
CA LEU A 21 -8.67 -4.31 1.93
C LEU A 21 -9.77 -3.56 1.15
N PRO A 22 -9.48 -2.90 0.01
CA PRO A 22 -10.50 -2.16 -0.71
C PRO A 22 -11.59 -3.06 -1.29
N LEU A 23 -11.23 -4.25 -1.79
CA LEU A 23 -12.20 -5.17 -2.37
C LEU A 23 -13.15 -5.74 -1.31
N ASN A 24 -12.67 -5.99 -0.09
CA ASN A 24 -13.54 -6.35 1.04
C ASN A 24 -14.43 -5.17 1.46
N LEU A 25 -13.95 -3.92 1.36
CA LEU A 25 -14.76 -2.72 1.62
C LEU A 25 -15.87 -2.54 0.58
N ILE A 26 -15.57 -2.77 -0.71
CA ILE A 26 -16.51 -2.61 -1.83
C ILE A 26 -17.54 -3.75 -1.85
N LYS A 27 -17.10 -5.00 -1.72
CA LYS A 27 -18.01 -6.17 -1.72
C LYS A 27 -18.92 -6.17 -0.49
N GLY A 28 -18.44 -5.61 0.61
CA GLY A 28 -19.13 -5.58 1.88
C GLY A 28 -19.36 -6.99 2.45
N THR A 29 -20.09 -7.03 3.55
CA THR A 29 -20.72 -8.26 4.02
C THR A 29 -22.11 -8.37 3.39
N THR A 30 -22.61 -9.58 3.20
CA THR A 30 -24.03 -9.80 2.85
C THR A 30 -24.94 -9.12 3.89
N SER A 31 -26.16 -8.78 3.51
CA SER A 31 -27.07 -8.12 4.47
C SER A 31 -27.56 -9.16 5.49
N ALA A 32 -27.61 -8.82 6.78
CA ALA A 32 -28.14 -9.71 7.81
C ALA A 32 -29.59 -10.13 7.50
N SER A 33 -30.41 -9.23 6.95
CA SER A 33 -31.78 -9.54 6.52
C SER A 33 -31.84 -10.51 5.33
N TYR A 34 -30.85 -10.45 4.42
CA TYR A 34 -30.79 -11.40 3.30
C TYR A 34 -30.37 -12.79 3.78
N GLU A 35 -29.35 -12.87 4.65
CA GLU A 35 -28.94 -14.15 5.26
C GLU A 35 -30.04 -14.75 6.13
N ARG A 36 -30.87 -13.92 6.78
CA ARG A 36 -32.04 -14.39 7.51
C ARG A 36 -33.10 -14.97 6.59
N LEU A 37 -33.35 -14.33 5.45
CA LEU A 37 -34.30 -14.83 4.46
C LEU A 37 -33.87 -16.21 3.91
N GLU A 38 -32.60 -16.33 3.52
CA GLU A 38 -32.01 -17.60 3.06
C GLU A 38 -32.05 -18.68 4.15
N ASN A 39 -31.71 -18.34 5.40
CA ASN A 39 -31.79 -19.28 6.51
C ASN A 39 -33.24 -19.69 6.83
N THR A 40 -34.23 -18.83 6.58
CA THR A 40 -35.65 -19.15 6.76
C THR A 40 -36.12 -20.13 5.69
N GLU A 41 -35.72 -19.92 4.43
CA GLU A 41 -35.99 -20.84 3.32
C GLU A 41 -35.37 -22.23 3.56
N ASP A 42 -34.12 -22.29 4.03
CA ASP A 42 -33.44 -23.53 4.42
C ASP A 42 -34.18 -24.28 5.55
N ILE A 43 -34.72 -23.55 6.55
CA ILE A 43 -35.52 -24.14 7.62
C ILE A 43 -36.80 -24.76 7.05
N GLU A 44 -37.51 -24.03 6.18
CA GLU A 44 -38.73 -24.53 5.54
C GLU A 44 -38.46 -25.77 4.69
N GLU A 45 -37.37 -25.81 3.91
CA GLU A 45 -36.98 -26.98 3.12
C GLU A 45 -36.71 -28.20 4.01
N VAL A 46 -35.95 -28.02 5.10
CA VAL A 46 -35.64 -29.09 6.06
C VAL A 46 -36.90 -29.58 6.78
N GLU A 47 -37.80 -28.68 7.21
CA GLU A 47 -39.08 -29.04 7.83
C GLU A 47 -39.97 -29.83 6.85
N GLN A 48 -40.04 -29.42 5.57
CA GLN A 48 -40.75 -30.15 4.53
C GLN A 48 -40.17 -31.55 4.31
N HIS A 49 -38.83 -31.69 4.28
CA HIS A 49 -38.16 -32.98 4.18
C HIS A 49 -38.46 -33.89 5.37
N LEU A 50 -38.48 -33.32 6.57
CA LEU A 50 -38.82 -34.04 7.80
C LEU A 50 -40.29 -34.53 7.76
N LEU A 51 -41.22 -33.68 7.31
CA LEU A 51 -42.62 -34.07 7.11
C LEU A 51 -42.79 -35.16 6.07
N ARG A 52 -42.04 -35.12 4.94
CA ARG A 52 -42.05 -36.17 3.90
C ARG A 52 -41.53 -37.51 4.40
N ILE A 53 -40.53 -37.52 5.29
CA ILE A 53 -40.04 -38.77 5.89
C ILE A 53 -41.03 -39.26 6.94
N LYS A 54 -41.54 -38.37 7.79
CA LYS A 54 -42.52 -38.69 8.84
C LYS A 54 -43.84 -39.21 8.27
N SER A 55 -44.26 -38.73 7.10
CA SER A 55 -45.48 -39.20 6.44
C SER A 55 -45.38 -40.65 5.95
N LYS A 56 -44.18 -41.12 5.52
CA LYS A 56 -43.93 -42.53 5.19
C LYS A 56 -44.09 -43.47 6.39
N CYS A 57 -44.15 -42.92 7.61
CA CYS A 57 -44.24 -43.66 8.86
C CYS A 57 -45.66 -43.66 9.43
N ARG A 58 -46.62 -43.05 8.72
CA ARG A 58 -48.02 -42.95 9.16
C ARG A 58 -48.75 -44.29 9.16
N ASP A 59 -48.23 -45.28 8.42
CA ASP A 59 -48.81 -46.62 8.26
C ASP A 59 -48.46 -47.58 9.41
N GLY A 60 -47.87 -47.10 10.52
CA GLY A 60 -47.51 -47.91 11.68
C GLY A 60 -46.28 -48.82 11.50
N ARG A 61 -45.67 -48.83 10.30
CA ARG A 61 -44.45 -49.59 10.02
C ARG A 61 -43.23 -48.90 10.67
N PRO A 62 -42.31 -49.63 11.34
CA PRO A 62 -41.11 -49.05 11.92
C PRO A 62 -40.20 -48.42 10.84
N LEU A 63 -39.62 -47.26 11.15
CA LEU A 63 -38.66 -46.58 10.25
C LEU A 63 -37.51 -47.52 9.88
N SER A 64 -37.12 -47.49 8.61
CA SER A 64 -35.87 -48.08 8.16
C SER A 64 -34.69 -47.48 8.94
N SER A 65 -33.68 -48.30 9.26
CA SER A 65 -32.47 -47.86 9.96
C SER A 65 -31.74 -46.73 9.22
N ARG A 66 -31.84 -46.67 7.89
CA ARG A 66 -31.33 -45.57 7.06
C ARG A 66 -32.14 -44.29 7.28
N ASP A 67 -33.47 -44.38 7.18
CA ASP A 67 -34.37 -43.23 7.35
C ASP A 67 -34.26 -42.61 8.75
N ARG A 68 -34.04 -43.45 9.77
CA ARG A 68 -33.82 -42.98 11.15
C ARG A 68 -32.55 -42.14 11.28
N ARG A 69 -31.46 -42.52 10.60
CA ARG A 69 -30.21 -41.73 10.57
C ARG A 69 -30.37 -40.43 9.79
N THR A 70 -31.08 -40.44 8.66
CA THR A 70 -31.37 -39.21 7.90
C THR A 70 -32.25 -38.25 8.69
N LEU A 71 -33.24 -38.77 9.43
CA LEU A 71 -34.09 -37.96 10.31
C LEU A 71 -33.27 -37.28 11.41
N GLN A 72 -32.38 -38.02 12.09
CA GLN A 72 -31.47 -37.45 13.10
C GLN A 72 -30.59 -36.34 12.51
N LYS A 73 -29.99 -36.55 11.34
CA LYS A 73 -29.19 -35.52 10.66
C LYS A 73 -30.01 -34.28 10.27
N LEU A 74 -31.25 -34.46 9.84
CA LEU A 74 -32.14 -33.35 9.50
C LEU A 74 -32.56 -32.56 10.74
N GLU A 75 -32.88 -33.23 11.86
CA GLU A 75 -33.17 -32.56 13.14
C GLU A 75 -31.96 -31.80 13.67
N GLU A 76 -30.74 -32.37 13.57
CA GLU A 76 -29.50 -31.67 13.92
C GLU A 76 -29.30 -30.42 13.06
N ARG A 77 -29.47 -30.54 11.73
CA ARG A 77 -29.39 -29.39 10.82
C ARG A 77 -30.45 -28.33 11.12
N LEU A 78 -31.68 -28.73 11.47
CA LEU A 78 -32.73 -27.80 11.88
C LEU A 78 -32.36 -27.04 13.16
N ARG A 79 -31.76 -27.73 14.14
CA ARG A 79 -31.28 -27.09 15.39
C ARG A 79 -30.20 -26.05 15.10
N THR A 80 -29.25 -26.35 14.20
CA THR A 80 -28.19 -25.39 13.84
C THR A 80 -28.75 -24.19 13.07
N LEU A 81 -29.65 -24.40 12.11
CA LEU A 81 -30.31 -23.32 11.36
C LEU A 81 -31.14 -22.40 12.28
N ARG A 82 -31.94 -22.96 13.20
CA ARG A 82 -32.68 -22.17 14.21
C ARG A 82 -31.77 -21.43 15.19
N ARG A 83 -30.59 -21.97 15.50
CA ARG A 83 -29.61 -21.23 16.32
C ARG A 83 -29.10 -20.01 15.55
N ARG A 84 -28.72 -20.19 14.28
CA ARG A 84 -28.30 -19.09 13.39
C ARG A 84 -29.38 -18.01 13.23
N GLU A 85 -30.64 -18.40 13.12
CA GLU A 85 -31.78 -17.46 12.98
C GLU A 85 -31.88 -16.51 14.18
N ARG A 86 -31.78 -17.03 15.40
CA ARG A 86 -31.81 -16.22 16.63
C ARG A 86 -30.66 -15.21 16.71
N HIS A 87 -29.47 -15.60 16.24
CA HIS A 87 -28.33 -14.67 16.15
C HIS A 87 -28.57 -13.59 15.11
N LEU A 88 -29.06 -13.97 13.92
CA LEU A 88 -29.40 -13.03 12.86
C LEU A 88 -30.46 -12.01 13.31
N GLU A 89 -31.48 -12.46 14.05
CA GLU A 89 -32.53 -11.59 14.57
C GLU A 89 -31.99 -10.57 15.59
N SER A 90 -31.05 -10.97 16.46
CA SER A 90 -30.37 -10.08 17.41
C SER A 90 -29.52 -9.02 16.70
N ILE A 91 -28.80 -9.44 15.65
CA ILE A 91 -27.99 -8.53 14.82
C ILE A 91 -28.91 -7.56 14.07
N GLU A 92 -29.97 -8.05 13.45
CA GLU A 92 -30.93 -7.25 12.66
C GLU A 92 -31.58 -6.13 13.49
N LYS A 93 -32.00 -6.42 14.73
CA LYS A 93 -32.68 -5.44 15.60
C LYS A 93 -31.77 -4.35 16.16
N SER A 94 -30.45 -4.50 16.11
CA SER A 94 -29.53 -3.50 16.64
C SER A 94 -29.58 -2.21 15.82
N TRP A 95 -29.82 -1.06 16.45
CA TRP A 95 -29.80 0.27 15.81
C TRP A 95 -28.53 0.53 14.98
N TRP A 96 -27.43 -0.13 15.37
CA TRP A 96 -26.15 -0.15 14.65
C TRP A 96 -26.23 -0.68 13.22
N THR A 97 -27.14 -1.60 12.87
CA THR A 97 -27.26 -2.13 11.49
C THR A 97 -27.81 -1.09 10.53
N LYS A 98 -28.83 -0.32 10.95
CA LYS A 98 -29.38 0.81 10.17
C LYS A 98 -28.33 1.89 9.92
N ALA A 99 -27.57 2.26 10.96
CA ALA A 99 -26.45 3.20 10.82
C ALA A 99 -25.35 2.63 9.89
N CYS A 100 -25.03 1.35 10.02
CA CYS A 100 -24.03 0.66 9.20
C CYS A 100 -24.47 0.52 7.73
N GLU A 101 -25.78 0.42 7.47
CA GLU A 101 -26.40 0.39 6.15
C GLU A 101 -26.36 1.76 5.47
N ALA A 102 -26.63 2.84 6.20
CA ALA A 102 -26.45 4.22 5.72
C ALA A 102 -24.98 4.56 5.39
N ILE A 103 -24.02 3.93 6.08
CA ILE A 103 -22.58 4.11 5.84
C ILE A 103 -22.07 3.26 4.66
N ARG A 104 -22.87 2.34 4.09
CA ARG A 104 -22.45 1.50 2.94
C ARG A 104 -21.93 2.29 1.73
N PRO A 105 -22.61 3.33 1.20
CA PRO A 105 -22.08 4.11 0.08
C PRO A 105 -20.72 4.75 0.41
N LEU A 106 -20.55 5.26 1.64
CA LEU A 106 -19.26 5.81 2.09
C LEU A 106 -18.16 4.73 2.13
N LYS A 107 -18.47 3.52 2.59
CA LYS A 107 -17.50 2.40 2.57
C LYS A 107 -17.06 2.03 1.15
N ILE A 108 -17.97 2.05 0.18
CA ILE A 108 -17.65 1.79 -1.22
C ILE A 108 -16.74 2.89 -1.76
N VAL A 109 -17.06 4.18 -1.49
CA VAL A 109 -16.22 5.33 -1.89
C VAL A 109 -14.81 5.21 -1.30
N TRP A 110 -14.69 4.91 0.00
CA TRP A 110 -13.40 4.65 0.64
C TRP A 110 -12.66 3.47 0.01
N GLY A 111 -13.38 2.40 -0.33
CA GLY A 111 -12.82 1.26 -1.04
C GLY A 111 -12.23 1.63 -2.40
N VAL A 112 -12.98 2.37 -3.23
CA VAL A 112 -12.51 2.86 -4.54
C VAL A 112 -11.29 3.78 -4.38
N PHE A 113 -11.33 4.70 -3.41
CA PHE A 113 -10.20 5.56 -3.09
C PHE A 113 -8.93 4.74 -2.76
N PHE A 114 -9.05 3.71 -1.92
CA PHE A 114 -7.91 2.85 -1.58
C PHE A 114 -7.41 2.02 -2.79
N ILE A 115 -8.26 1.64 -3.75
CA ILE A 115 -7.79 1.03 -5.01
C ILE A 115 -6.96 2.03 -5.82
N ILE A 116 -7.44 3.26 -5.97
CA ILE A 116 -6.72 4.30 -6.73
C ILE A 116 -5.36 4.55 -6.11
N VAL A 117 -5.29 4.68 -4.79
CA VAL A 117 -4.02 4.85 -4.06
C VAL A 117 -3.12 3.62 -4.25
N ALA A 118 -3.65 2.40 -4.17
CA ALA A 118 -2.88 1.17 -4.41
C ALA A 118 -2.31 1.09 -5.83
N LEU A 119 -3.09 1.49 -6.84
CA LEU A 119 -2.65 1.55 -8.22
C LEU A 119 -1.57 2.62 -8.41
N LEU A 120 -1.73 3.79 -7.79
CA LEU A 120 -0.73 4.86 -7.81
C LEU A 120 0.61 4.37 -7.26
N PHE A 121 0.63 3.69 -6.11
CA PHE A 121 1.86 3.10 -5.57
C PHE A 121 2.45 2.02 -6.48
N THR A 122 1.63 1.14 -7.03
CA THR A 122 2.08 0.06 -7.92
C THR A 122 2.68 0.62 -9.21
N VAL A 123 2.03 1.60 -9.85
CA VAL A 123 2.55 2.27 -11.05
C VAL A 123 3.83 3.04 -10.74
N SER A 124 3.87 3.74 -9.60
CA SER A 124 5.07 4.44 -9.14
C SER A 124 6.26 3.49 -8.99
N LEU A 125 6.07 2.37 -8.29
CA LEU A 125 7.11 1.34 -8.15
C LEU A 125 7.49 0.73 -9.49
N PHE A 126 6.51 0.42 -10.35
CA PHE A 126 6.79 -0.13 -11.67
C PHE A 126 7.66 0.81 -12.50
N LEU A 127 7.33 2.10 -12.56
CA LEU A 127 8.11 3.10 -13.29
C LEU A 127 9.52 3.26 -12.71
N SER A 128 9.67 3.34 -11.39
CA SER A 128 10.99 3.43 -10.75
C SER A 128 11.87 2.19 -10.96
N ASN A 129 11.28 0.99 -11.01
CA ASN A 129 12.06 -0.23 -11.29
C ASN A 129 12.32 -0.41 -12.79
N LEU A 130 11.42 0.05 -13.66
CA LEU A 130 11.66 0.07 -15.10
C LEU A 130 12.80 1.02 -15.46
N ASP A 131 12.86 2.20 -14.84
CA ASP A 131 13.98 3.13 -15.01
C ASP A 131 15.32 2.48 -14.62
N LYS A 132 15.34 1.77 -13.48
CA LYS A 132 16.50 0.98 -13.05
C LYS A 132 16.86 -0.15 -14.00
N ALA A 133 15.88 -0.82 -14.60
CA ALA A 133 16.11 -1.91 -15.54
C ALA A 133 16.71 -1.42 -16.86
N LEU A 134 16.30 -0.23 -17.33
CA LEU A 134 16.72 0.34 -18.61
C LEU A 134 18.09 1.03 -18.55
N HIS A 135 18.42 1.66 -17.42
CA HIS A 135 19.59 2.54 -17.32
C HIS A 135 20.71 2.05 -16.39
N SER A 136 20.54 0.90 -15.71
CA SER A 136 21.57 0.41 -14.77
C SER A 136 22.63 -0.47 -15.41
N ALA A 137 23.85 -0.41 -14.87
CA ALA A 137 25.03 -1.21 -15.23
C ALA A 137 24.98 -2.70 -14.80
N GLY A 138 23.80 -3.33 -14.81
CA GLY A 138 23.63 -4.77 -14.56
C GLY A 138 23.72 -5.24 -13.09
N PHE A 139 23.82 -6.57 -12.89
CA PHE A 139 23.74 -7.26 -11.59
C PHE A 139 24.89 -6.94 -10.62
N ASP A 140 26.08 -6.68 -11.15
CA ASP A 140 27.30 -6.48 -10.34
C ASP A 140 27.37 -5.11 -9.66
N SER A 141 26.56 -4.15 -10.11
CA SER A 141 26.42 -2.82 -9.51
C SER A 141 25.22 -2.68 -8.56
N GLY A 142 24.43 -3.74 -8.36
CA GLY A 142 23.28 -3.72 -7.43
C GLY A 142 22.09 -2.86 -7.88
N PHE A 143 21.97 -2.56 -9.17
CA PHE A 143 20.89 -1.74 -9.76
C PHE A 143 20.82 -0.30 -9.23
N ILE A 144 21.97 0.31 -8.98
CA ILE A 144 22.09 1.65 -8.41
C ILE A 144 22.17 2.67 -9.54
N ILE A 145 21.25 3.65 -9.52
CA ILE A 145 21.26 4.78 -10.43
C ILE A 145 21.17 6.05 -9.59
N LEU A 146 22.16 6.94 -9.76
CA LEU A 146 22.22 8.19 -9.01
C LEU A 146 21.25 9.23 -9.58
N GLY A 147 20.98 9.23 -10.89
CA GLY A 147 20.04 10.13 -11.58
C GLY A 147 18.85 9.42 -12.22
N THR A 148 17.63 9.79 -11.82
CA THR A 148 16.39 9.24 -12.39
C THR A 148 15.99 10.00 -13.65
N ASN A 149 15.98 9.36 -14.83
CA ASN A 149 15.52 10.00 -16.07
C ASN A 149 14.00 9.82 -16.29
N LEU A 150 13.41 8.71 -15.79
CA LEU A 150 11.96 8.52 -15.82
C LEU A 150 11.29 9.09 -14.57
N THR A 151 10.37 10.03 -14.80
CA THR A 151 9.62 10.72 -13.75
C THR A 151 8.57 9.80 -13.11
N ASN A 152 8.83 9.29 -11.90
CA ASN A 152 7.81 8.62 -11.08
C ASN A 152 6.84 9.66 -10.48
N PRO A 153 5.51 9.47 -10.59
CA PRO A 153 4.51 10.41 -10.07
C PRO A 153 4.66 10.71 -8.57
N LEU A 154 5.05 9.73 -7.74
CA LEU A 154 5.30 9.97 -6.31
C LEU A 154 6.58 10.76 -6.07
N ASN A 155 7.63 10.51 -6.85
CA ASN A 155 8.91 11.22 -6.73
C ASN A 155 8.77 12.71 -7.10
N MET A 156 7.82 13.09 -7.97
CA MET A 156 7.51 14.50 -8.24
C MET A 156 6.55 15.11 -7.20
N LEU A 157 5.56 14.35 -6.77
CA LEU A 157 4.52 14.85 -5.87
C LEU A 157 5.09 15.23 -4.49
N LEU A 158 5.93 14.37 -3.92
CA LEU A 158 6.43 14.54 -2.56
C LEU A 158 7.29 15.81 -2.40
N PRO A 159 8.28 16.09 -3.27
CA PRO A 159 9.09 17.32 -3.19
C PRO A 159 8.28 18.61 -3.43
N VAL A 160 7.32 18.59 -4.35
CA VAL A 160 6.45 19.75 -4.60
C VAL A 160 5.62 20.09 -3.36
N LEU A 161 5.13 19.06 -2.65
CA LEU A 161 4.37 19.24 -1.41
C LEU A 161 5.23 19.78 -0.25
N GLN A 162 6.56 19.55 -0.25
CA GLN A 162 7.47 20.13 0.75
C GLN A 162 7.52 21.67 0.70
N ARG A 163 7.10 22.28 -0.41
CA ARG A 163 7.08 23.74 -0.55
C ARG A 163 6.05 24.41 0.39
N VAL A 164 5.06 23.65 0.87
CA VAL A 164 4.00 24.15 1.77
C VAL A 164 4.07 23.39 3.09
N PHE A 165 4.79 23.95 4.07
CA PHE A 165 4.84 23.40 5.42
C PHE A 165 3.44 23.42 6.07
N PRO A 166 2.94 22.35 6.76
CA PRO A 166 3.54 21.04 7.08
C PRO A 166 2.95 19.86 6.25
N LEU A 167 2.62 20.10 4.99
CA LEU A 167 1.79 19.19 4.19
C LEU A 167 2.50 17.86 3.86
N ASP A 168 3.82 17.90 3.69
CA ASP A 168 4.65 16.71 3.45
C ASP A 168 4.63 15.71 4.62
N TYR A 169 4.69 16.18 5.87
CA TYR A 169 4.57 15.34 7.06
C TYR A 169 3.21 14.67 7.17
N ILE A 170 2.13 15.40 6.85
CA ILE A 170 0.76 14.86 6.85
C ILE A 170 0.65 13.78 5.78
N LEU A 171 1.20 14.03 4.58
CA LEU A 171 1.18 13.05 3.49
C LEU A 171 1.95 11.79 3.85
N ILE A 172 3.19 11.90 4.33
CA ILE A 172 3.99 10.73 4.71
C ILE A 172 3.34 9.96 5.85
N THR A 173 2.82 10.65 6.86
CA THR A 173 2.06 10.00 7.94
C THR A 173 0.85 9.24 7.39
N THR A 174 0.12 9.84 6.44
CA THR A 174 -1.02 9.19 5.77
C THR A 174 -0.58 7.96 4.98
N ILE A 175 0.55 8.03 4.25
CA ILE A 175 1.12 6.90 3.50
C ILE A 175 1.54 5.76 4.43
N VAL A 176 2.23 6.08 5.53
CA VAL A 176 2.66 5.10 6.52
C VAL A 176 1.46 4.46 7.20
N MET A 177 0.46 5.25 7.62
CA MET A 177 -0.79 4.75 8.19
C MET A 177 -1.53 3.85 7.21
N TYR A 178 -1.63 4.23 5.93
CA TYR A 178 -2.20 3.39 4.88
C TYR A 178 -1.49 2.03 4.78
N PHE A 179 -0.16 2.01 4.79
CA PHE A 179 0.63 0.78 4.76
C PHE A 179 0.47 -0.10 6.01
N ILE A 180 0.25 0.51 7.18
CA ILE A 180 -0.07 -0.22 8.41
C ILE A 180 -1.48 -0.83 8.29
N PHE A 181 -2.49 -0.04 7.90
CA PHE A 181 -3.88 -0.50 7.79
C PHE A 181 -4.04 -1.62 6.76
N THR A 182 -3.42 -1.49 5.59
CA THR A 182 -3.44 -2.53 4.55
C THR A 182 -2.76 -3.80 5.03
N SER A 183 -1.60 -3.70 5.69
CA SER A 183 -0.93 -4.87 6.28
C SER A 183 -1.78 -5.55 7.36
N MET A 184 -2.40 -4.78 8.26
CA MET A 184 -3.32 -5.32 9.28
C MET A 184 -4.49 -6.07 8.62
N ALA A 185 -5.04 -5.53 7.52
CA ALA A 185 -6.08 -6.20 6.75
C ALA A 185 -5.58 -7.47 6.04
N GLY A 186 -4.34 -7.46 5.53
CA GLY A 186 -3.68 -8.62 4.95
C GLY A 186 -3.51 -9.75 5.96
N ILE A 187 -2.95 -9.46 7.14
CA ILE A 187 -2.75 -10.45 8.21
C ILE A 187 -4.10 -10.99 8.69
N ARG A 188 -5.13 -10.14 8.84
CA ARG A 188 -6.48 -10.59 9.24
C ARG A 188 -7.12 -11.53 8.22
N ASN A 189 -6.97 -11.25 6.92
CA ASN A 189 -7.62 -12.02 5.86
C ASN A 189 -6.87 -13.31 5.49
N MET A 190 -5.53 -13.29 5.53
CA MET A 190 -4.69 -14.42 5.17
C MET A 190 -4.40 -15.34 6.37
N GLY A 191 -4.36 -14.77 7.58
CA GLY A 191 -3.82 -15.43 8.78
C GLY A 191 -2.29 -15.42 8.81
N ILE A 192 -1.69 -15.77 9.95
CA ILE A 192 -0.23 -15.95 10.06
C ILE A 192 0.10 -17.37 9.60
N TRP A 193 0.73 -17.50 8.43
CA TRP A 193 1.24 -18.77 7.90
C TRP A 193 2.69 -18.95 8.34
N PHE A 194 3.01 -20.07 8.99
CA PHE A 194 4.39 -20.43 9.32
C PHE A 194 4.73 -21.76 8.65
N PHE A 195 5.68 -21.72 7.69
CA PHE A 195 6.19 -22.83 6.86
C PHE A 195 5.15 -23.61 6.02
N TRP A 196 4.04 -24.04 6.60
CA TRP A 196 2.87 -24.64 5.92
C TRP A 196 1.62 -24.73 6.80
N THR A 197 1.70 -24.33 8.08
CA THR A 197 0.60 -24.41 9.04
C THR A 197 0.10 -23.00 9.39
N ARG A 198 -1.23 -22.88 9.52
CA ARG A 198 -1.88 -21.65 9.95
C ARG A 198 -1.77 -21.55 11.47
N LEU A 199 -0.77 -20.83 11.97
CA LEU A 199 -0.44 -20.82 13.40
C LEU A 199 -1.47 -20.04 14.24
N TYR A 200 -1.92 -18.88 13.76
CA TYR A 200 -2.92 -18.06 14.46
C TYR A 200 -3.95 -17.45 13.51
N LYS A 201 -5.23 -17.60 13.85
CA LYS A 201 -6.37 -16.87 13.26
C LYS A 201 -6.63 -15.63 14.12
N ILE A 202 -6.40 -14.44 13.56
CA ILE A 202 -6.68 -13.17 14.27
C ILE A 202 -8.18 -12.93 14.27
N ARG A 203 -8.83 -13.09 15.44
CA ARG A 203 -10.25 -12.80 15.69
C ARG A 203 -10.39 -11.54 16.55
N ARG A 204 -11.36 -10.67 16.27
CA ARG A 204 -11.56 -9.44 17.06
C ARG A 204 -12.05 -9.81 18.46
N GLY A 205 -11.48 -9.19 19.49
CA GLY A 205 -11.92 -9.34 20.89
C GLY A 205 -11.49 -10.64 21.60
N LYS A 206 -10.94 -11.63 20.89
CA LYS A 206 -10.55 -12.94 21.45
C LYS A 206 -9.16 -13.41 20.99
N THR A 207 -8.20 -12.50 20.78
CA THR A 207 -6.82 -12.89 20.45
C THR A 207 -6.04 -13.28 21.70
N ARG A 208 -5.41 -14.46 21.70
CA ARG A 208 -4.47 -14.85 22.78
C ARG A 208 -3.33 -13.83 22.89
N PRO A 209 -2.86 -13.47 24.11
CA PRO A 209 -1.84 -12.43 24.30
C PRO A 209 -0.50 -12.75 23.62
N GLN A 210 -0.14 -14.03 23.50
CA GLN A 210 1.05 -14.47 22.76
C GLN A 210 0.96 -14.11 21.26
N ALA A 211 -0.22 -14.24 20.64
CA ALA A 211 -0.42 -13.86 19.25
C ALA A 211 -0.34 -12.33 19.04
N LEU A 212 -0.75 -11.55 20.05
CA LEU A 212 -0.61 -10.10 20.02
C LEU A 212 0.86 -9.65 20.01
N LEU A 213 1.73 -10.33 20.76
CA LEU A 213 3.17 -10.06 20.75
C LEU A 213 3.79 -10.38 19.38
N PHE A 214 3.45 -11.53 18.78
CA PHE A 214 3.91 -11.86 17.42
C PHE A 214 3.38 -10.87 16.38
N LEU A 215 2.12 -10.44 16.50
CA LEU A 215 1.54 -9.41 15.64
C LEU A 215 2.32 -8.09 15.78
N CYS A 216 2.64 -7.67 17.00
CA CYS A 216 3.43 -6.47 17.26
C CYS A 216 4.81 -6.55 16.61
N MET A 217 5.52 -7.67 16.77
CA MET A 217 6.82 -7.90 16.12
C MET A 217 6.72 -7.82 14.59
N ILE A 218 5.70 -8.44 14.00
CA ILE A 218 5.46 -8.38 12.55
C ILE A 218 5.14 -6.95 12.11
N LEU A 219 4.32 -6.20 12.87
CA LEU A 219 4.00 -4.80 12.57
C LEU A 219 5.24 -3.89 12.65
N LEU A 220 6.12 -4.10 13.64
CA LEU A 220 7.40 -3.37 13.73
C LEU A 220 8.30 -3.64 12.51
N LEU A 221 8.38 -4.90 12.08
CA LEU A 221 9.12 -5.27 10.86
C LEU A 221 8.50 -4.65 9.60
N ILE A 222 7.17 -4.58 9.52
CA ILE A 222 6.45 -3.90 8.42
C ILE A 222 6.74 -2.40 8.41
N VAL A 223 6.78 -1.74 9.57
CA VAL A 223 7.12 -0.30 9.67
C VAL A 223 8.55 -0.07 9.20
N LEU A 224 9.50 -0.89 9.66
CA LEU A 224 10.89 -0.83 9.19
C LEU A 224 10.97 -1.01 7.67
N HIS A 225 10.30 -2.02 7.12
CA HIS A 225 10.25 -2.24 5.68
C HIS A 225 9.56 -1.08 4.93
N THR A 226 8.54 -0.47 5.52
CA THR A 226 7.85 0.69 4.93
C THR A 226 8.77 1.90 4.82
N SER A 227 9.61 2.14 5.83
CA SER A 227 10.60 3.20 5.77
C SER A 227 11.55 3.01 4.58
N TYR A 228 11.95 1.77 4.30
CA TYR A 228 12.78 1.43 3.15
C TYR A 228 12.04 1.61 1.81
N MET A 229 10.79 1.16 1.71
CA MET A 229 9.98 1.30 0.49
C MET A 229 9.84 2.74 0.01
N ILE A 230 9.83 3.71 0.93
CA ILE A 230 9.76 5.13 0.58
C ILE A 230 11.03 5.57 -0.18
N TYR A 231 12.22 5.03 0.12
CA TYR A 231 13.45 5.29 -0.65
C TYR A 231 13.33 4.83 -2.11
N SER A 232 12.60 3.74 -2.35
CA SER A 232 12.38 3.24 -3.73
C SER A 232 11.30 4.02 -4.47
N LEU A 233 10.40 4.72 -3.77
CA LEU A 233 9.29 5.48 -4.35
C LEU A 233 9.67 6.91 -4.68
N ALA A 234 10.42 7.57 -3.80
CA ALA A 234 10.80 8.96 -3.93
C ALA A 234 12.25 9.15 -3.43
N PRO A 235 13.26 8.63 -4.17
CA PRO A 235 14.65 8.69 -3.76
C PRO A 235 15.09 10.13 -3.48
N GLN A 236 14.67 11.10 -4.30
CA GLN A 236 15.05 12.51 -4.15
C GLN A 236 14.58 13.11 -2.82
N TYR A 237 13.31 12.85 -2.47
CA TYR A 237 12.73 13.32 -1.21
C TYR A 237 13.50 12.79 0.00
N VAL A 238 13.87 11.51 0.01
CA VAL A 238 14.47 10.86 1.19
C VAL A 238 16.00 11.03 1.24
N MET A 239 16.66 11.19 0.10
CA MET A 239 18.10 11.35 0.02
C MET A 239 18.53 12.75 0.43
N TYR A 240 17.91 13.78 -0.16
CA TYR A 240 18.33 15.17 0.02
C TYR A 240 17.40 15.97 0.93
N GLY A 241 16.14 15.56 1.08
CA GLY A 241 15.19 16.28 1.92
C GLY A 241 14.90 17.68 1.39
N SER A 242 14.92 18.70 2.24
CA SER A 242 14.71 20.11 1.87
C SER A 242 16.01 20.88 1.59
N GLN A 243 17.13 20.16 1.42
CA GLN A 243 18.42 20.77 1.12
C GLN A 243 18.39 21.47 -0.24
N LYS A 244 19.08 22.61 -0.33
CA LYS A 244 19.23 23.41 -1.54
C LYS A 244 20.71 23.72 -1.74
N TYR A 245 21.16 23.73 -2.98
CA TYR A 245 22.49 24.16 -3.35
C TYR A 245 22.43 25.47 -4.15
N LEU A 246 23.55 26.16 -4.21
CA LEU A 246 23.66 27.44 -4.90
C LEU A 246 24.33 27.22 -6.24
N VAL A 247 23.61 27.54 -7.32
CA VAL A 247 24.15 27.54 -8.68
C VAL A 247 24.56 28.96 -9.04
N GLN A 248 25.78 29.10 -9.56
CA GLN A 248 26.24 30.36 -10.13
C GLN A 248 25.66 30.52 -11.53
N VAL A 249 24.80 31.52 -11.71
CA VAL A 249 24.23 31.86 -13.01
C VAL A 249 24.91 33.12 -13.52
N TRP A 250 25.56 33.00 -14.68
CA TRP A 250 26.15 34.13 -15.40
C TRP A 250 25.11 34.68 -16.37
N TYR A 251 24.67 35.93 -16.16
CA TYR A 251 23.93 36.64 -17.19
C TYR A 251 24.91 37.14 -18.25
N LEU A 252 24.90 36.53 -19.44
CA LEU A 252 25.52 37.14 -20.61
C LEU A 252 24.66 38.35 -20.98
N THR A 253 25.13 39.54 -20.64
CA THR A 253 24.57 40.76 -21.24
C THR A 253 24.99 40.78 -22.71
N ALA A 254 24.14 41.28 -23.61
CA ALA A 254 24.36 41.29 -25.06
C ALA A 254 25.69 41.95 -25.52
N VAL A 255 26.42 42.60 -24.61
CA VAL A 255 27.74 43.20 -24.84
C VAL A 255 28.85 42.14 -24.99
N ASP A 256 28.68 40.94 -24.43
CA ASP A 256 29.68 39.86 -24.51
C ASP A 256 29.62 39.04 -25.81
N PHE A 257 28.59 39.26 -26.65
CA PHE A 257 28.35 38.49 -27.89
C PHE A 257 29.34 38.83 -29.02
N ILE A 258 30.09 39.92 -28.92
CA ILE A 258 31.01 40.37 -29.98
C ILE A 258 32.41 39.72 -29.86
N GLY A 259 32.75 39.11 -28.72
CA GLY A 259 34.16 38.84 -28.40
C GLY A 259 34.63 37.38 -28.25
N SER A 260 33.76 36.39 -28.01
CA SER A 260 34.25 35.07 -27.59
C SER A 260 33.51 33.87 -28.19
N ASN A 261 34.29 32.91 -28.71
CA ASN A 261 33.85 31.60 -29.17
C ASN A 261 33.04 30.88 -28.07
N LEU A 262 31.75 30.70 -28.33
CA LEU A 262 30.75 30.05 -27.47
C LEU A 262 31.15 28.64 -26.99
N ALA A 263 32.09 27.99 -27.67
CA ALA A 263 32.53 26.62 -27.42
C ALA A 263 33.32 26.42 -26.12
N ASN A 264 34.00 27.45 -25.60
CA ASN A 264 34.93 27.27 -24.47
C ASN A 264 34.30 27.42 -23.08
N VAL A 265 33.08 27.99 -22.97
CA VAL A 265 32.40 28.20 -21.68
C VAL A 265 31.55 26.98 -21.28
N ALA A 266 31.14 26.14 -22.23
CA ALA A 266 30.28 24.98 -22.01
C ALA A 266 31.00 23.74 -21.43
N SER A 267 32.32 23.80 -21.20
CA SER A 267 33.15 22.61 -20.91
C SER A 267 33.60 22.47 -19.44
N LYS A 268 32.94 23.13 -18.47
CA LYS A 268 33.23 22.93 -17.03
C LYS A 268 32.04 22.26 -16.32
N PRO A 269 32.24 21.12 -15.64
CA PRO A 269 31.18 20.50 -14.84
C PRO A 269 30.80 21.44 -13.68
N GLY A 270 29.50 21.68 -13.48
CA GLY A 270 28.96 22.60 -12.47
C GLY A 270 28.50 23.97 -12.99
N HIS A 271 28.59 24.23 -14.30
CA HIS A 271 28.10 25.47 -14.93
C HIS A 271 26.87 25.20 -15.81
N GLU A 272 25.68 25.62 -15.36
CA GLU A 272 24.44 25.55 -16.16
C GLU A 272 24.22 26.92 -16.84
N LEU A 273 24.36 26.97 -18.17
CA LEU A 273 24.06 28.17 -18.97
C LEU A 273 22.53 28.32 -19.09
N VAL A 274 21.93 29.09 -18.18
CA VAL A 274 20.51 29.44 -18.31
C VAL A 274 20.37 30.64 -19.24
N ALA A 275 20.02 30.37 -20.51
CA ALA A 275 19.66 31.41 -21.46
C ALA A 275 18.26 31.96 -21.14
N TYR A 276 18.19 33.11 -20.46
CA TYR A 276 16.95 33.88 -20.43
C TYR A 276 16.86 34.71 -21.71
N SER A 277 15.94 34.35 -22.61
CA SER A 277 15.49 35.26 -23.66
C SER A 277 14.67 36.35 -22.99
N GLY A 278 15.31 37.48 -22.70
CA GLY A 278 14.62 38.70 -22.30
C GLY A 278 13.76 39.20 -23.46
N THR A 279 12.51 39.54 -23.18
CA THR A 279 11.61 40.20 -24.13
C THR A 279 12.18 41.56 -24.52
N VAL A 280 12.94 41.61 -25.61
CA VAL A 280 13.08 42.86 -26.37
C VAL A 280 11.72 43.10 -27.01
N LYS A 281 11.04 44.17 -26.58
CA LYS A 281 9.80 44.63 -27.19
C LYS A 281 10.12 45.18 -28.59
N SER A 282 10.24 44.30 -29.56
CA SER A 282 10.30 44.60 -30.98
C SER A 282 9.00 44.14 -31.62
N ARG A 283 8.30 45.08 -32.25
CA ARG A 283 6.98 44.86 -32.85
C ARG A 283 7.17 44.20 -34.22
N PHE A 284 7.36 42.87 -34.27
CA PHE A 284 7.30 42.11 -35.53
C PHE A 284 6.69 40.72 -35.31
N LEU A 285 5.59 40.44 -36.04
CA LEU A 285 4.81 39.18 -36.09
C LEU A 285 4.21 38.64 -34.77
N GLY A 286 3.22 39.35 -34.22
CA GLY A 286 1.90 38.78 -33.88
C GLY A 286 1.72 37.47 -33.08
N VAL A 287 2.69 36.96 -32.32
CA VAL A 287 2.49 35.74 -31.50
C VAL A 287 2.86 36.01 -30.04
N LEU A 288 1.87 35.88 -29.15
CA LEU A 288 2.01 36.06 -27.70
C LEU A 288 2.26 34.67 -27.07
N PHE A 289 3.50 34.41 -26.65
CA PHE A 289 3.82 33.27 -25.79
C PHE A 289 3.84 33.74 -24.33
N GLU A 290 2.92 33.25 -23.51
CA GLU A 290 3.02 33.33 -22.05
C GLU A 290 3.90 32.19 -21.54
N PHE A 291 5.04 32.54 -20.92
CA PHE A 291 5.81 31.62 -20.10
C PHE A 291 5.72 32.07 -18.65
N LYS A 292 5.20 31.19 -17.79
CA LYS A 292 5.05 31.43 -16.36
C LYS A 292 6.35 31.11 -15.63
N CYS A 293 7.03 32.13 -15.13
CA CYS A 293 8.28 31.96 -14.39
C CYS A 293 7.99 31.51 -12.94
N HIS A 294 8.59 30.40 -12.51
CA HIS A 294 8.58 29.98 -11.11
C HIS A 294 9.48 30.95 -10.32
N LYS A 295 8.96 31.58 -9.26
CA LYS A 295 9.74 32.45 -8.38
C LYS A 295 10.82 31.63 -7.65
N ASP A 296 12.05 31.69 -8.10
CA ASP A 296 13.22 31.25 -7.37
C ASP A 296 13.89 32.44 -6.69
N LYS A 297 14.31 32.27 -5.43
CA LYS A 297 14.96 33.33 -4.65
C LYS A 297 16.40 33.47 -5.14
N ALA A 298 16.67 34.50 -5.94
CA ALA A 298 18.03 34.89 -6.31
C ALA A 298 18.66 35.71 -5.17
N VAL A 299 19.90 35.38 -4.79
CA VAL A 299 20.72 36.18 -3.89
C VAL A 299 21.86 36.75 -4.73
N GLU A 300 21.91 38.07 -4.86
CA GLU A 300 22.97 38.76 -5.59
C GLU A 300 24.19 38.87 -4.66
N SER A 301 25.33 38.29 -5.07
CA SER A 301 26.57 38.35 -4.30
C SER A 301 27.67 38.92 -5.18
N ASN A 302 28.23 40.05 -4.75
CA ASN A 302 29.31 40.70 -5.47
C ASN A 302 30.63 39.98 -5.14
N LYS A 303 31.04 39.02 -5.98
CA LYS A 303 32.33 38.32 -5.86
C LYS A 303 33.25 38.74 -7.00
N THR A 304 34.44 39.21 -6.64
CA THR A 304 35.54 39.46 -7.57
C THR A 304 36.20 38.14 -7.98
N VAL A 305 35.99 37.73 -9.23
CA VAL A 305 36.75 36.66 -9.88
C VAL A 305 37.53 37.33 -11.02
N ASP A 306 38.85 37.13 -11.06
CA ASP A 306 39.77 37.70 -12.06
C ASP A 306 39.90 39.23 -12.11
N GLY A 307 39.82 39.92 -10.96
CA GLY A 307 40.10 41.36 -10.87
C GLY A 307 39.06 42.28 -11.54
N GLN A 308 37.98 41.73 -12.10
CA GLN A 308 36.86 42.47 -12.68
C GLN A 308 35.59 42.21 -11.84
N PRO A 309 34.85 43.24 -11.40
CA PRO A 309 33.58 43.03 -10.70
C PRO A 309 32.57 42.47 -11.70
N ARG A 310 32.17 41.21 -11.51
CA ARG A 310 31.05 40.62 -12.24
C ARG A 310 29.93 40.35 -11.25
N ASN A 311 28.71 40.74 -11.60
CA ASN A 311 27.54 40.41 -10.80
C ASN A 311 27.27 38.91 -10.94
N VAL A 312 27.62 38.14 -9.90
CA VAL A 312 27.30 36.71 -9.83
C VAL A 312 25.97 36.58 -9.08
N THR A 313 24.94 36.19 -9.80
CA THR A 313 23.67 35.79 -9.22
C THR A 313 23.75 34.35 -8.78
N LEU A 314 23.56 34.14 -7.47
CA LEU A 314 23.42 32.81 -6.90
C LEU A 314 21.93 32.47 -6.89
N VAL A 315 21.56 31.46 -7.65
CA VAL A 315 20.20 30.92 -7.65
C VAL A 315 20.16 29.70 -6.77
N SER A 316 19.20 29.66 -5.85
CA SER A 316 18.97 28.51 -4.98
C SER A 316 18.15 27.46 -5.73
N LYS A 317 18.74 26.28 -5.96
CA LYS A 317 18.11 25.11 -6.60
C LYS A 317 17.99 23.97 -5.57
N ASP A 318 16.92 23.19 -5.66
CA ASP A 318 16.74 22.01 -4.79
C ASP A 318 17.80 20.95 -5.14
N CYS A 319 18.39 20.30 -4.13
CA CYS A 319 19.39 19.25 -4.33
C CYS A 319 18.82 18.10 -5.16
N ASP A 320 19.56 17.72 -6.21
CA ASP A 320 19.26 16.60 -7.11
C ASP A 320 20.55 15.78 -7.33
N ALA A 321 20.47 14.71 -8.10
CA ALA A 321 21.58 13.83 -8.49
C ALA A 321 22.76 14.55 -9.15
N ASP A 322 22.48 15.68 -9.81
CA ASP A 322 23.47 16.51 -10.51
C ASP A 322 24.09 17.58 -9.59
N ALA A 323 23.69 17.64 -8.32
CA ALA A 323 24.22 18.60 -7.37
C ALA A 323 25.66 18.25 -6.95
N PRO A 324 26.52 19.25 -6.73
CA PRO A 324 27.90 19.00 -6.36
C PRO A 324 27.99 18.45 -4.93
N GLU A 325 28.85 17.44 -4.73
CA GLU A 325 28.96 16.65 -3.49
C GLU A 325 29.33 17.47 -2.24
N ASP A 326 29.90 18.67 -2.42
CA ASP A 326 30.29 19.59 -1.35
C ASP A 326 29.13 20.40 -0.77
N GLN A 327 27.99 20.50 -1.48
CA GLN A 327 26.85 21.32 -1.08
C GLN A 327 25.60 20.53 -0.68
N CYS A 328 25.47 19.28 -1.14
CA CYS A 328 24.33 18.42 -0.82
C CYS A 328 24.81 17.12 -0.16
N ILE A 329 24.36 16.86 1.07
CA ILE A 329 24.68 15.62 1.78
C ILE A 329 23.51 14.63 1.70
N VAL A 330 23.81 13.39 1.32
CA VAL A 330 22.81 12.31 1.31
C VAL A 330 22.58 11.75 2.72
N THR A 331 21.39 11.22 2.97
CA THR A 331 21.07 10.56 4.24
C THR A 331 21.94 9.32 4.50
N ARG A 332 22.36 9.12 5.76
CA ARG A 332 23.18 7.96 6.19
C ARG A 332 22.52 6.61 5.89
N THR A 333 21.19 6.57 5.89
CA THR A 333 20.42 5.38 5.53
C THR A 333 20.64 4.99 4.07
N TYR A 334 20.65 5.96 3.14
CA TYR A 334 20.94 5.71 1.74
C TYR A 334 22.38 5.17 1.55
N LEU A 335 23.36 5.77 2.23
CA LEU A 335 24.76 5.31 2.20
C LEU A 335 24.90 3.86 2.69
N PHE A 336 24.17 3.48 3.74
CA PHE A 336 24.18 2.11 4.24
C PHE A 336 23.67 1.11 3.20
N LEU A 337 22.62 1.47 2.46
CA LEU A 337 22.03 0.64 1.42
C LEU A 337 22.93 0.49 0.20
N HIS A 338 23.62 1.57 -0.16
CA HIS A 338 24.58 1.57 -1.27
C HIS A 338 25.87 0.80 -0.92
N LYS A 339 26.28 0.79 0.36
CA LYS A 339 27.49 0.09 0.80
C LYS A 339 27.40 -1.44 0.63
N PHE A 340 26.18 -1.98 0.58
CA PHE A 340 25.91 -3.41 0.47
C PHE A 340 25.06 -3.71 -0.77
N TRP A 341 25.71 -4.02 -1.90
CA TRP A 341 25.02 -4.27 -3.18
C TRP A 341 23.91 -5.33 -3.06
N PHE A 342 24.11 -6.35 -2.21
CA PHE A 342 23.16 -7.45 -2.04
C PHE A 342 21.80 -7.01 -1.50
N PHE A 343 21.76 -5.97 -0.65
CA PHE A 343 20.49 -5.44 -0.14
C PHE A 343 19.75 -4.73 -1.27
N SER A 344 20.43 -3.83 -2.00
CA SER A 344 19.85 -3.11 -3.15
C SER A 344 19.27 -4.08 -4.19
N ALA A 345 20.01 -5.13 -4.55
CA ALA A 345 19.54 -6.15 -5.48
C ALA A 345 18.32 -6.94 -4.94
N ALA A 346 18.34 -7.35 -3.67
CA ALA A 346 17.22 -8.06 -3.06
C ALA A 346 15.93 -7.22 -3.06
N TYR A 347 16.05 -5.91 -2.83
CA TYR A 347 14.91 -4.99 -2.87
C TYR A 347 14.38 -4.73 -4.28
N TYR A 348 15.26 -4.65 -5.28
CA TYR A 348 14.85 -4.59 -6.67
C TYR A 348 13.96 -5.80 -7.04
N PHE A 349 14.41 -7.02 -6.72
CA PHE A 349 13.59 -8.21 -6.94
C PHE A 349 12.33 -8.25 -6.05
N GLY A 350 12.43 -7.76 -4.83
CA GLY A 350 11.29 -7.63 -3.91
C GLY A 350 10.19 -6.74 -4.47
N ASN A 351 10.54 -5.64 -5.13
CA ASN A 351 9.58 -4.75 -5.79
C ASN A 351 8.82 -5.45 -6.93
N TRP A 352 9.52 -6.22 -7.76
CA TRP A 352 8.87 -7.02 -8.82
C TRP A 352 7.94 -8.08 -8.24
N ALA A 353 8.40 -8.80 -7.20
CA ALA A 353 7.58 -9.77 -6.49
C ALA A 353 6.32 -9.12 -5.89
N PHE A 354 6.45 -7.93 -5.32
CA PHE A 354 5.33 -7.17 -4.78
C PHE A 354 4.29 -6.81 -5.84
N ILE A 355 4.72 -6.32 -7.01
CA ILE A 355 3.83 -6.00 -8.14
C ILE A 355 3.09 -7.27 -8.58
N ALA A 356 3.80 -8.39 -8.74
CA ALA A 356 3.20 -9.67 -9.12
C ALA A 356 2.15 -10.15 -8.11
N VAL A 357 2.48 -10.12 -6.81
CA VAL A 357 1.56 -10.53 -5.73
C VAL A 357 0.35 -9.59 -5.65
N PHE A 358 0.54 -8.29 -5.86
CA PHE A 358 -0.56 -7.34 -5.90
C PHE A 358 -1.53 -7.63 -7.04
N LEU A 359 -1.03 -7.89 -8.26
CA LEU A 359 -1.86 -8.24 -9.41
C LEU A 359 -2.60 -9.57 -9.20
N ILE A 360 -1.91 -10.62 -8.73
CA ILE A 360 -2.53 -11.91 -8.39
C ILE A 360 -3.59 -11.71 -7.29
N GLY A 361 -3.28 -10.93 -6.26
CA GLY A 361 -4.19 -10.63 -5.16
C GLY A 361 -5.43 -9.88 -5.62
N LEU A 362 -5.29 -8.92 -6.55
CA LEU A 362 -6.43 -8.24 -7.18
C LEU A 362 -7.30 -9.23 -7.96
N ILE A 363 -6.71 -10.09 -8.79
CA ILE A 363 -7.47 -11.09 -9.58
C ILE A 363 -8.21 -12.05 -8.63
N VAL A 364 -7.51 -12.67 -7.68
CA VAL A 364 -8.10 -13.61 -6.72
C VAL A 364 -9.19 -12.95 -5.89
N SER A 365 -8.96 -11.73 -5.41
CA SER A 365 -9.92 -11.00 -4.61
C SER A 365 -11.10 -10.48 -5.43
N CYS A 366 -10.96 -10.27 -6.75
CA CYS A 366 -12.07 -10.02 -7.66
C CYS A 366 -12.91 -11.29 -7.88
N CYS A 367 -12.29 -12.46 -8.04
CA CYS A 367 -12.98 -13.74 -8.23
C CYS A 367 -13.63 -14.29 -6.94
N LYS A 368 -13.14 -13.93 -5.75
CA LYS A 368 -13.66 -14.46 -4.47
C LYS A 368 -15.05 -13.88 -4.14
N GLY A 369 -16.00 -14.73 -3.73
CA GLY A 369 -17.37 -14.31 -3.38
C GLY A 369 -17.46 -13.35 -2.18
N LYS A 370 -18.66 -12.80 -1.93
CA LYS A 370 -18.96 -12.00 -0.73
C LYS A 370 -18.80 -12.88 0.52
N LYS A 371 -18.28 -12.32 1.62
CA LYS A 371 -18.19 -13.03 2.92
C LYS A 371 -19.51 -12.91 3.67
N SER A 372 -19.96 -13.97 4.33
CA SER A 372 -21.17 -13.92 5.15
C SER A 372 -20.95 -13.16 6.46
N VAL A 373 -21.99 -12.52 6.98
CA VAL A 373 -21.99 -11.74 8.23
C VAL A 373 -21.68 -12.64 9.42
N ILE A 374 -22.10 -13.90 9.33
CA ILE A 374 -22.08 -14.87 10.42
C ILE A 374 -20.75 -15.66 10.50
N GLU A 375 -19.93 -15.67 9.44
CA GLU A 375 -18.69 -16.48 9.35
C GLU A 375 -17.63 -16.12 10.43
N GLY A 376 -17.75 -14.93 11.03
CA GLY A 376 -16.89 -14.51 12.13
C GLY A 376 -17.31 -15.01 13.52
N GLU A 377 -18.61 -15.26 13.71
CA GLU A 377 -19.28 -15.44 15.02
C GLU A 377 -19.77 -16.89 15.25
N VAL A 378 -20.10 -17.66 14.20
CA VAL A 378 -20.57 -19.06 14.36
C VAL A 378 -19.43 -20.06 14.54
N ASP A 379 -18.22 -19.73 14.08
CA ASP A 379 -16.99 -20.47 14.42
C ASP A 379 -16.60 -20.34 15.92
N ASP A 380 -17.43 -19.72 16.77
CA ASP A 380 -17.20 -19.59 18.21
C ASP A 380 -17.81 -20.72 19.05
N GLU A 381 -18.75 -21.53 18.53
CA GLU A 381 -19.38 -22.59 19.33
C GLU A 381 -18.87 -24.00 19.05
N ASP A 382 -18.29 -24.26 17.87
CA ASP A 382 -17.90 -25.63 17.46
C ASP A 382 -16.41 -25.95 17.69
N SER A 383 -15.56 -24.98 18.07
CA SER A 383 -14.10 -25.20 18.17
C SER A 383 -13.53 -25.40 19.59
N ASP A 384 -14.36 -25.40 20.63
CA ASP A 384 -13.91 -25.61 22.02
C ASP A 384 -14.21 -27.04 22.55
N MET A 385 -14.38 -28.03 21.67
CA MET A 385 -14.47 -29.44 22.07
C MET A 385 -13.35 -30.27 21.42
N SER A 386 -12.16 -30.21 22.01
CA SER A 386 -11.21 -31.32 21.94
C SER A 386 -10.29 -31.29 23.17
N ASP A 387 -10.61 -32.22 24.06
CA ASP A 387 -9.73 -33.01 24.94
C ASP A 387 -8.97 -32.29 26.06
N ASP A 388 -9.55 -32.32 27.27
CA ASP A 388 -8.87 -32.75 28.50
C ASP A 388 -9.84 -32.73 29.72
N GLU A 389 -10.86 -33.60 29.74
CA GLU A 389 -11.49 -34.02 31.01
C GLU A 389 -12.23 -35.37 30.86
N LEU A 390 -11.47 -36.44 30.61
CA LEU A 390 -11.99 -37.81 30.73
C LEU A 390 -10.93 -38.75 31.31
N SER A 391 -10.52 -38.50 32.55
CA SER A 391 -9.74 -39.47 33.32
C SER A 391 -10.03 -39.46 34.83
N VAL A 392 -11.24 -39.11 35.25
CA VAL A 392 -11.69 -39.30 36.64
C VAL A 392 -13.18 -39.64 36.63
N TYR A 393 -13.50 -40.90 36.35
CA TYR A 393 -14.65 -41.65 36.87
C TYR A 393 -14.83 -42.87 35.97
N TYR A 394 -14.14 -43.97 36.27
CA TYR A 394 -14.77 -45.28 36.42
C TYR A 394 -13.82 -46.14 37.25
N HIS A 395 -14.47 -46.89 38.12
CA HIS A 395 -13.98 -47.65 39.26
C HIS A 395 -13.39 -49.00 38.84
#